data_AF-A0A934DFM4-F1
#
_entry.id   AF-A0A934DFM4-F1
#
_cell.length_a   1.000
_cell.length_b   1.000
_cell.length_c   1.000
_cell.angle_alpha   90.00
_cell.angle_beta   90.00
_cell.angle_gamma   90.00
#
_symmetry.space_group_name_H-M   'P 1'
#
loop_
_entity.id
_entity.type
_entity.pdbx_description
1 polymer ?
#
loop_
_entity_poly.entity_id
_entity_poly.type
_entity_poly.pdbx_seq_one_letter_code
_entity_poly.pdbx_strand_id
1 'polypeptide(L)' 'FLSINPEEALRKTIGRFQKRFSYVEDALHRQGRQMCDATPEEMDALWEQVKTEEKESKKEGAI' A
#
# COMPACT_ATOMS: atom_id res chain seq x y z
N PHE A 1 -27.38 12.32 7.24
CA PHE A 1 -26.46 11.33 7.85
C PHE A 1 -25.82 10.54 6.72
N LEU A 2 -24.50 10.67 6.54
CA LEU A 2 -23.77 9.84 5.57
C LEU A 2 -23.87 8.40 6.06
N SER A 3 -24.62 7.56 5.34
CA SER A 3 -24.77 6.12 5.59
C SER A 3 -23.50 5.38 5.15
N ILE A 4 -22.34 5.84 5.63
CA ILE A 4 -21.09 5.11 5.47
C ILE A 4 -21.20 3.93 6.44
N ASN A 5 -21.43 2.75 5.89
CA ASN A 5 -21.40 1.53 6.68
C ASN A 5 -20.01 1.43 7.33
N PRO A 6 -19.92 1.50 8.68
CA PRO A 6 -18.63 1.50 9.36
C PRO A 6 -17.83 0.24 9.05
N GLU A 7 -18.51 -0.90 8.84
CA GLU A 7 -17.90 -2.15 8.40
C GLU A 7 -17.27 -2.03 7.00
N GLU A 8 -17.92 -1.32 6.08
CA GLU A 8 -17.39 -1.13 4.72
C GLU A 8 -16.21 -0.15 4.73
N ALA A 9 -16.28 0.92 5.52
CA ALA A 9 -15.16 1.84 5.72
C ALA A 9 -13.95 1.13 6.35
N LEU A 10 -14.21 0.26 7.32
CA LEU A 10 -13.18 -0.56 7.96
C LEU A 10 -12.55 -1.53 6.97
N ARG A 11 -13.35 -2.31 6.22
CA ARG A 11 -12.86 -3.23 5.19
C ARG A 11 -12.05 -2.50 4.11
N LYS A 12 -12.51 -1.34 3.65
CA LYS A 12 -11.78 -0.50 2.69
C LYS A 12 -10.43 -0.04 3.24
N THR A 13 -10.38 0.31 4.51
CA THR A 13 -9.14 0.75 5.18
C THR A 13 -8.17 -0.41 5.35
N ILE A 14 -8.65 -1.57 5.84
CA ILE A 14 -7.87 -2.80 5.99
C ILE A 14 -7.34 -3.26 4.62
N GLY A 15 -8.17 -3.27 3.59
CA GLY A 15 -7.76 -3.68 2.25
C GLY A 15 -6.68 -2.78 1.64
N ARG A 16 -6.69 -1.48 1.92
CA ARG A 16 -5.60 -0.56 1.53
C ARG A 16 -4.31 -0.87 2.27
N PHE A 17 -4.40 -1.15 3.57
CA PHE A 17 -3.24 -1.54 4.36
C PHE A 17 -2.63 -2.84 3.86
N GLN A 18 -3.46 -3.86 3.61
CA GLN A 18 -3.01 -5.15 3.07
C GLN A 18 -2.31 -4.99 1.73
N LYS A 19 -2.89 -4.24 0.79
CA LYS A 19 -2.25 -3.97 -0.52
C LYS A 19 -0.87 -3.33 -0.38
N ARG A 20 -0.75 -2.33 0.48
CA ARG A 20 0.53 -1.65 0.72
C ARG A 20 1.55 -2.58 1.36
N PHE A 21 1.14 -3.34 2.36
CA PHE A 21 2.01 -4.31 3.02
C PHE A 21 2.51 -5.38 2.04
N SER A 22 1.63 -5.97 1.24
CA SER A 22 2.02 -6.96 0.23
C SER A 22 2.99 -6.39 -0.80
N TYR A 23 2.83 -5.11 -1.18
CA TYR A 23 3.77 -4.48 -2.10
C TYR A 23 5.13 -4.23 -1.46
N VAL A 24 5.16 -3.69 -0.24
CA VAL A 24 6.42 -3.45 0.50
C VAL A 24 7.16 -4.79 0.69
N GLU A 25 6.43 -5.87 0.98
CA GLU A 25 7.00 -7.21 1.11
C GLU A 25 7.58 -7.71 -0.22
N ASP A 26 6.86 -7.56 -1.33
CA ASP A 26 7.33 -7.94 -2.66
C ASP A 26 8.56 -7.11 -3.09
N ALA A 27 8.56 -5.80 -2.82
CA ALA A 27 9.66 -4.90 -3.12
C ALA A 27 10.93 -5.27 -2.33
N LEU A 28 10.79 -5.57 -1.04
CA LEU A 28 11.90 -6.06 -0.21
C LEU A 28 12.38 -7.44 -0.66
N HIS A 29 11.46 -8.34 -1.00
CA HIS A 29 11.81 -9.66 -1.53
C HIS A 29 12.62 -9.56 -2.83
N ARG A 30 12.26 -8.65 -3.74
CA ARG A 30 13.03 -8.38 -4.97
C ARG A 30 14.43 -7.86 -4.68
N GLN A 31 14.61 -7.15 -3.57
CA GLN A 31 15.91 -6.69 -3.09
C GLN A 31 16.67 -7.78 -2.31
N GLY A 32 16.08 -8.97 -2.13
CA GLY A 32 16.67 -10.06 -1.35
C GLY A 32 16.67 -9.79 0.16
N ARG A 33 15.80 -8.90 0.64
CA ARG A 33 15.70 -8.49 2.04
C ARG A 33 14.34 -8.87 2.62
N GLN A 34 14.29 -9.06 3.93
CA GLN A 34 13.05 -9.31 4.65
C GLN A 34 12.55 -8.02 5.32
N MET A 35 11.24 -7.95 5.59
CA MET A 35 10.61 -6.86 6.36
C MET A 35 11.31 -6.59 7.70
N CYS A 36 11.78 -7.64 8.38
CA CYS A 36 12.51 -7.53 9.64
C CYS A 36 13.91 -6.92 9.51
N ASP A 37 14.49 -6.92 8.30
CA ASP A 37 15.78 -6.30 8.00
C ASP A 37 15.64 -4.87 7.44
N ALA A 38 14.41 -4.40 7.22
CA ALA A 38 14.14 -3.05 6.73
C ALA A 38 14.12 -2.05 7.89
N THR A 39 14.72 -0.87 7.69
CA THR A 39 14.59 0.22 8.67
C THR A 39 13.23 0.90 8.52
N PRO A 40 12.76 1.60 9.57
CA PRO A 40 11.53 2.41 9.48
C PRO A 40 11.56 3.40 8.31
N GLU A 41 12.73 3.96 8.01
CA GLU A 41 12.93 4.90 6.90
C GLU A 41 12.76 4.23 5.53
N GLU A 42 13.27 3.02 5.36
CA GLU A 42 13.10 2.24 4.12
C GLU A 42 11.65 1.81 3.92
N MET A 43 10.99 1.38 4.99
CA MET A 43 9.55 1.07 4.95
C MET A 43 8.73 2.30 4.55
N ASP A 44 9.04 3.49 5.08
CA ASP A 44 8.34 4.73 4.74
C ASP A 44 8.56 5.13 3.27
N ALA A 45 9.81 4.99 2.78
CA ALA A 45 10.13 5.23 1.37
C ALA A 45 9.39 4.27 0.43
N LEU A 46 9.39 2.98 0.72
CA LEU A 46 8.64 1.97 -0.05
C LEU A 46 7.12 2.25 0.01
N TRP A 47 6.62 2.69 1.17
CA TRP A 47 5.21 3.04 1.34
C TRP A 47 4.80 4.25 0.49
N GLU A 48 5.62 5.30 0.41
CA GLU A 48 5.36 6.45 -0.45
C GLU A 48 5.49 6.12 -1.94
N GLN A 49 6.38 5.19 -2.31
CA GLN A 49 6.45 4.65 -3.68
C GLN A 49 5.14 3.96 -4.07
N VAL A 50 4.62 3.04 -3.24
CA VAL A 50 3.33 2.38 -3.48
C VAL A 50 2.22 3.39 -3.68
N LYS A 51 2.16 4.40 -2.80
CA LYS A 51 1.12 5.43 -2.83
C LYS A 51 1.18 6.28 -4.10
N THR A 52 2.37 6.45 -4.66
CA THR A 52 2.61 7.15 -5.93
C THR A 52 2.21 6.26 -7.10
N GLU A 53 2.62 5.00 -7.13
CA GLU A 53 2.23 4.03 -8.16
C GLU A 53 0.72 3.76 -8.18
N GLU A 54 0.06 3.70 -7.02
CA GLU A 54 -1.41 3.61 -6.94
C GLU A 54 -2.11 4.83 -7.57
N LYS A 55 -1.49 6.02 -7.49
CA LYS A 55 -2.00 7.24 -8.14
C LYS A 55 -1.76 7.22 -9.65
N GLU A 56 -0.60 6.73 -10.09
CA GLU A 56 -0.21 6.68 -11.50
C GLU A 56 -1.01 5.61 -12.26
N SER A 57 -1.15 4.42 -11.69
CA SER A 57 -1.93 3.31 -12.26
C SER A 57 -3.42 3.66 -12.43
N LYS A 58 -3.96 4.53 -11.57
CA LYS A 58 -5.33 5.06 -11.70
C LYS A 58 -5.47 6.12 -12.82
N LYS A 59 -4.37 6.69 -13.28
CA LYS A 59 -4.32 7.69 -14.36
C LYS A 59 -4.27 7.05 -15.74
N GLU A 60 -3.61 5.89 -15.88
CA GLU A 60 -3.47 5.16 -17.14
C GLU A 60 -4.70 4.31 -17.51
N GLY A 61 -5.47 3.83 -16.53
CA GLY A 61 -6.73 3.11 -16.79
C GLY A 61 -7.93 4.00 -17.20
N ALA A 62 -7.72 5.30 -17.39
CA ALA A 62 -8.74 6.29 -17.74
C ALA A 62 -8.61 6.80 -19.19
N ILE A 63 -7.82 6.12 -20.04
CA ILE A 63 -7.56 6.47 -21.44
C ILE A 63 -8.29 5.50 -22.36
#